data_AF-A0A2D4IXN2-F1
#
_entry.id   AF-A0A2D4IXN2-F1
#
_cell.length_a   1.000
_cell.length_b   1.000
_cell.length_c   1.000
_cell.angle_alpha   90.00
_cell.angle_beta   90.00
_cell.angle_gamma   90.00
#
_symmetry.space_group_name_H-M   'P 1'
#
loop_
_entity.id
_entity.type
_entity.pdbx_description
1 polymer ?
#
loop_
_entity_poly.entity_id
_entity_poly.type
_entity_poly.pdbx_seq_one_letter_code
_entity_poly.pdbx_strand_id
1 'polypeptide(L)'
;SVEGINQVFEFGHINRATECTHLNEHSFRSHALLMITVRGTDCSTGIKTTGKLNLVDLAGSERVGRSGAEGSRLREAQYINKSLSALGDVIYALRSRQSHVPFRNSKLTYLLQDSLSGESKTLMMVQVSPVEKNTSETLCSLKFAERVRSVELGPGSRRAEMGSWTSQEHLEVEPSAALQPCIRTQPSPRTGRSSSLRAKPQSTGKPRPLPV
;
A
#
# COMPACT_ATOMS: atom_id res chain seq x y z
N SER A 1 24.66 -2.95 -12.38
CA SER A 1 24.62 -2.80 -13.85
C SER A 1 23.16 -2.85 -14.31
N VAL A 2 22.88 -2.68 -15.61
CA VAL A 2 21.52 -2.78 -16.16
C VAL A 2 20.92 -4.16 -15.88
N GLU A 3 21.75 -5.20 -15.96
CA GLU A 3 21.37 -6.59 -15.70
C GLU A 3 20.89 -6.78 -14.25
N GLY A 4 21.55 -6.14 -13.28
CA GLY A 4 21.12 -6.20 -11.88
C GLY A 4 19.74 -5.55 -11.64
N ILE A 5 19.42 -4.48 -12.37
CA ILE A 5 18.10 -3.85 -12.31
C ILE A 5 17.05 -4.80 -12.91
N ASN A 6 17.35 -5.40 -14.06
CA ASN A 6 16.44 -6.36 -14.71
C ASN A 6 16.21 -7.60 -13.84
N GLN A 7 17.21 -8.08 -13.12
CA GLN A 7 17.06 -9.20 -12.17
C GLN A 7 16.12 -8.87 -11.01
N VAL A 8 16.22 -7.66 -10.44
CA VAL A 8 15.29 -7.22 -9.39
C VAL A 8 13.86 -7.08 -9.94
N PHE A 9 13.72 -6.61 -11.19
CA PHE A 9 12.43 -6.51 -11.86
C PHE A 9 11.78 -7.89 -12.05
N GLU A 10 12.55 -8.86 -12.57
CA GLU A 10 12.10 -10.24 -12.77
C GLU A 10 11.75 -10.91 -11.45
N PHE A 11 12.57 -10.75 -10.42
CA PHE A 11 12.29 -11.26 -9.08
C PHE A 11 10.98 -10.71 -8.50
N GLY A 12 10.74 -9.40 -8.65
CA GLY A 12 9.48 -8.78 -8.24
C GLY A 12 8.28 -9.29 -9.03
N HIS A 13 8.45 -9.53 -10.33
CA HIS A 13 7.42 -10.09 -11.20
C HIS A 13 7.07 -11.53 -10.82
N ILE A 14 8.08 -12.38 -10.60
CA ILE A 14 7.89 -13.76 -10.16
C ILE A 14 7.15 -13.80 -8.83
N ASN A 15 7.56 -13.01 -7.83
CA ASN A 15 6.89 -13.01 -6.53
C ASN A 15 5.42 -12.53 -6.60
N ARG A 16 5.10 -11.64 -7.54
CA ARG A 16 3.72 -11.27 -7.83
C ARG A 16 2.94 -12.42 -8.49
N ALA A 17 3.62 -13.28 -9.25
CA ALA A 17 3.04 -14.42 -9.96
C ALA A 17 2.93 -15.71 -9.11
N THR A 18 3.89 -16.04 -8.23
CA THR A 18 3.92 -17.30 -7.46
C THR A 18 2.87 -17.40 -6.35
N GLU A 19 2.25 -16.28 -5.95
CA GLU A 19 1.08 -16.28 -5.05
C GLU A 19 -0.22 -16.73 -5.78
N CYS A 20 -0.15 -17.01 -7.08
CA CYS A 20 -1.27 -17.43 -7.91
C CYS A 20 -1.42 -18.97 -7.93
N THR A 21 -2.31 -19.52 -7.11
CA THR A 21 -2.79 -20.90 -7.29
C THR A 21 -4.03 -20.90 -8.19
N HIS A 22 -3.87 -21.32 -9.45
CA HIS A 22 -4.82 -21.80 -10.50
C HIS A 22 -6.30 -21.31 -10.61
N LEU A 23 -6.79 -20.43 -9.73
CA LEU A 23 -8.19 -19.95 -9.64
C LEU A 23 -8.28 -18.42 -9.40
N ASN A 24 -7.14 -17.73 -9.20
CA ASN A 24 -7.08 -16.30 -8.91
C ASN A 24 -6.19 -15.58 -9.94
N GLU A 25 -6.81 -14.80 -10.81
CA GLU A 25 -6.15 -13.78 -11.60
C GLU A 25 -5.78 -12.61 -10.66
N HIS A 26 -4.64 -12.76 -9.96
CA HIS A 26 -4.22 -11.92 -8.82
C HIS A 26 -3.54 -10.61 -9.25
N SER A 27 -3.15 -10.47 -10.52
CA SER A 27 -2.46 -9.29 -11.06
C SER A 27 -3.25 -7.99 -10.86
N PHE A 28 -4.58 -8.07 -10.86
CA PHE A 28 -5.49 -6.93 -10.64
C PHE A 28 -5.70 -6.60 -9.15
N ARG A 29 -5.16 -7.41 -8.23
CA ARG A 29 -5.53 -7.41 -6.80
C ARG A 29 -4.41 -6.99 -5.86
N SER A 30 -3.28 -6.55 -6.38
CA SER A 30 -2.17 -6.01 -5.59
C SER A 30 -1.56 -4.79 -6.26
N HIS A 31 -1.00 -3.90 -5.46
CA HIS A 31 -0.22 -2.76 -5.95
C HIS A 31 1.25 -3.15 -6.00
N ALA A 32 1.95 -2.81 -7.08
CA ALA A 32 3.39 -2.99 -7.20
C ALA A 32 4.09 -1.63 -7.23
N LEU A 33 5.13 -1.48 -6.41
CA LEU A 33 5.91 -0.25 -6.32
C LEU A 33 7.39 -0.58 -6.53
N LEU A 34 8.00 0.07 -7.51
CA LEU A 34 9.44 0.04 -7.75
C LEU A 34 10.00 1.44 -7.47
N MET A 35 10.90 1.53 -6.50
CA MET A 35 11.56 2.78 -6.11
C MET A 35 13.04 2.71 -6.47
N ILE A 36 13.45 3.57 -7.41
CA ILE A 36 14.82 3.67 -7.88
C ILE A 36 15.41 4.96 -7.34
N THR A 37 16.45 4.85 -6.51
CA THR A 37 17.19 6.02 -6.00
C THR A 37 18.54 6.09 -6.71
N VAL A 38 18.77 7.20 -7.40
CA VAL A 38 20.03 7.47 -8.11
C VAL A 38 20.79 8.51 -7.30
N ARG A 39 22.02 8.17 -6.92
CA ARG A 39 22.95 9.10 -6.25
C ARG A 39 24.12 9.35 -7.19
N GLY A 40 24.42 10.62 -7.45
CA GLY A 40 25.51 11.04 -8.31
C GLY A 40 26.38 12.04 -7.57
N THR A 41 27.70 11.97 -7.82
CA THR A 41 28.65 12.97 -7.34
C THR A 41 29.35 13.54 -8.56
N ASP A 42 29.30 14.85 -8.74
CA ASP A 42 30.12 15.54 -9.72
C ASP A 42 31.56 15.58 -9.21
N CYS A 43 32.47 14.89 -9.89
CA CYS A 43 33.88 14.80 -9.49
C CYS A 43 34.63 16.14 -9.61
N SER A 44 34.12 17.08 -10.43
CA SER A 44 34.76 18.38 -10.65
C SER A 44 34.37 19.41 -9.59
N THR A 45 33.10 19.40 -9.16
CA THR A 45 32.56 20.35 -8.18
C THR A 45 32.39 19.75 -6.78
N GLY A 46 32.46 18.43 -6.63
CA GLY A 46 32.15 17.71 -5.40
C GLY A 46 30.66 17.70 -5.03
N ILE A 47 29.79 18.25 -5.87
CA ILE A 47 28.35 18.34 -5.60
C ILE A 47 27.73 16.95 -5.66
N LYS A 48 27.00 16.59 -4.61
CA LYS A 48 26.21 15.36 -4.54
C LYS A 48 24.77 15.66 -4.91
N THR A 49 24.21 14.82 -5.77
CA THR A 49 22.81 14.89 -6.21
C THR A 49 22.13 13.56 -5.92
N THR A 50 20.86 13.61 -5.52
CA THR A 50 20.04 12.42 -5.33
C THR A 50 18.70 12.61 -6.05
N GLY A 51 18.39 11.68 -6.95
CA GLY A 51 17.11 11.59 -7.64
C GLY A 51 16.35 10.33 -7.21
N LYS A 52 15.02 10.40 -7.17
CA LYS A 52 14.15 9.26 -6.88
C LYS A 52 13.13 9.12 -8.00
N LEU A 53 13.05 7.93 -8.60
CA LEU A 53 12.03 7.55 -9.56
C LEU A 53 11.14 6.47 -8.93
N ASN A 54 9.85 6.76 -8.84
CA ASN A 54 8.85 5.81 -8.34
C ASN A 54 7.99 5.35 -9.52
N LEU A 55 8.01 4.05 -9.81
CA LEU A 55 7.11 3.41 -10.77
C LEU A 55 6.06 2.62 -9.97
N VAL A 56 4.80 2.94 -10.20
CA VAL A 56 3.69 2.45 -9.39
C VAL A 56 2.63 1.84 -10.31
N ASP A 57 2.38 0.55 -10.14
CA ASP A 57 1.28 -0.18 -10.77
C ASP A 57 0.19 -0.41 -9.73
N LEU A 58 -0.97 0.21 -9.96
CA LEU A 58 -2.08 0.16 -9.01
C LEU A 58 -3.01 -1.00 -9.34
N ALA A 59 -3.55 -1.61 -8.29
CA ALA A 59 -4.62 -2.60 -8.39
C ALA A 59 -5.87 -2.02 -9.08
N GLY A 60 -6.76 -2.92 -9.49
CA GLY A 60 -8.04 -2.60 -10.11
C GLY A 60 -8.89 -1.64 -9.26
N SER A 61 -9.46 -0.63 -9.92
CA SER A 61 -10.31 0.40 -9.30
C SER A 61 -11.78 0.02 -9.24
N GLU A 62 -12.14 -1.19 -9.67
CA GLU A 62 -13.52 -1.63 -9.73
C GLU A 62 -14.14 -1.79 -8.34
N ARG A 63 -15.42 -1.44 -8.26
CA ARG A 63 -16.17 -1.52 -7.00
C ARG A 63 -16.44 -2.97 -6.62
N VAL A 64 -16.14 -3.29 -5.36
CA VAL A 64 -16.40 -4.60 -4.75
C VAL A 64 -17.83 -5.11 -5.00
N GLY A 65 -18.83 -4.21 -4.96
CA GLY A 65 -20.24 -4.58 -5.17
C GLY A 65 -20.56 -5.15 -6.56
N ARG A 66 -19.72 -4.93 -7.57
CA ARG A 66 -19.88 -5.51 -8.92
C ARG A 66 -19.12 -6.83 -9.10
N SER A 67 -18.21 -7.16 -8.18
CA SER A 67 -17.33 -8.31 -8.30
C SER A 67 -18.00 -9.65 -7.97
N GLY A 68 -19.18 -9.63 -7.33
CA GLY A 68 -19.85 -10.84 -6.83
C GLY A 68 -19.01 -11.63 -5.83
N ALA A 69 -17.97 -11.01 -5.24
CA ALA A 69 -17.05 -11.69 -4.33
C ALA A 69 -17.71 -11.97 -2.97
N GLU A 70 -17.53 -13.18 -2.46
CA GLU A 70 -18.03 -13.63 -1.17
C GLU A 70 -16.88 -14.07 -0.25
N GLY A 71 -17.17 -14.16 1.06
CA GLY A 71 -16.26 -14.73 2.06
C GLY A 71 -14.89 -14.03 2.13
N SER A 72 -13.81 -14.81 2.01
CA SER A 72 -12.43 -14.31 2.05
C SER A 72 -12.12 -13.36 0.88
N ARG A 73 -12.65 -13.66 -0.31
CA ARG A 73 -12.47 -12.87 -1.53
C ARG A 73 -13.10 -11.48 -1.42
N LEU A 74 -14.21 -11.37 -0.68
CA LEU A 74 -14.84 -10.09 -0.37
C LEU A 74 -13.96 -9.23 0.54
N ARG A 75 -13.42 -9.82 1.62
CA ARG A 75 -12.53 -9.11 2.55
C ARG A 75 -11.28 -8.60 1.83
N GLU A 76 -10.69 -9.43 0.98
CA GLU A 76 -9.54 -9.05 0.16
C GLU A 76 -9.87 -7.88 -0.78
N ALA A 77 -10.97 -7.97 -1.54
CA ALA A 77 -11.43 -6.91 -2.44
C ALA A 77 -11.70 -5.58 -1.70
N GLN A 78 -12.18 -5.66 -0.45
CA GLN A 78 -12.35 -4.49 0.42
C GLN A 78 -11.00 -3.89 0.82
N TYR A 79 -9.99 -4.70 1.15
CA TYR A 79 -8.65 -4.20 1.50
C TYR A 79 -7.97 -3.51 0.31
N ILE A 80 -8.11 -4.06 -0.90
CA ILE A 80 -7.60 -3.45 -2.13
C ILE A 80 -8.25 -2.08 -2.34
N ASN A 81 -9.58 -2.04 -2.30
CA ASN A 81 -10.33 -0.80 -2.47
C ASN A 81 -10.11 0.20 -1.34
N LYS A 82 -9.78 -0.25 -0.12
CA LYS A 82 -9.43 0.65 1.00
C LYS A 82 -8.23 1.51 0.66
N SER A 83 -7.19 0.94 0.05
CA SER A 83 -5.99 1.71 -0.34
C SER A 83 -6.25 2.72 -1.46
N LEU A 84 -7.07 2.37 -2.46
CA LEU A 84 -7.49 3.29 -3.52
C LEU A 84 -8.45 4.38 -3.01
N SER A 85 -9.32 4.03 -2.05
CA SER A 85 -10.21 5.01 -1.39
C SER A 85 -9.39 6.02 -0.58
N ALA A 86 -8.41 5.55 0.19
CA ALA A 86 -7.48 6.42 0.92
C ALA A 86 -6.68 7.33 -0.01
N LEU A 87 -6.28 6.84 -1.19
CA LEU A 87 -5.66 7.67 -2.23
C LEU A 87 -6.63 8.76 -2.72
N GLY A 88 -7.90 8.42 -2.92
CA GLY A 88 -8.96 9.38 -3.21
C GLY A 88 -9.08 10.49 -2.15
N ASP A 89 -9.07 10.11 -0.87
CA ASP A 89 -9.15 11.05 0.25
C ASP A 89 -7.93 11.98 0.30
N VAL A 90 -6.74 11.45 0.06
CA VAL A 90 -5.50 12.23 -0.03
C VAL A 90 -5.58 13.26 -1.15
N ILE A 91 -5.98 12.86 -2.36
CA ILE A 91 -6.13 13.77 -3.51
C ILE A 91 -7.16 14.86 -3.21
N TYR A 92 -8.28 14.50 -2.57
CA TYR A 92 -9.30 15.46 -2.16
C TYR A 92 -8.76 16.47 -1.14
N ALA A 93 -8.05 16.01 -0.12
CA ALA A 93 -7.45 16.85 0.91
C ALA A 93 -6.40 17.81 0.33
N LEU A 94 -5.55 17.32 -0.58
CA LEU A 94 -4.55 18.12 -1.30
C LEU A 94 -5.20 19.20 -2.15
N ARG A 95 -6.19 18.83 -2.97
CA ARG A 95 -6.94 19.79 -3.80
C ARG A 95 -7.60 20.88 -2.96
N SER A 96 -8.18 20.48 -1.83
CA SER A 96 -8.90 21.38 -0.94
C SER A 96 -7.98 22.17 0.01
N ARG A 97 -6.65 21.99 -0.12
CA ARG A 97 -5.62 22.60 0.74
C ARG A 97 -5.92 22.44 2.24
N GLN A 98 -6.38 21.24 2.63
CA GLN A 98 -6.63 20.93 4.03
C GLN A 98 -5.33 20.96 4.82
N SER A 99 -5.39 21.38 6.09
CA SER A 99 -4.24 21.39 6.98
C SER A 99 -3.67 20.00 7.26
N HIS A 100 -4.53 18.98 7.28
CA HIS A 100 -4.15 17.59 7.49
C HIS A 100 -4.49 16.75 6.26
N VAL A 101 -3.47 16.12 5.67
CA VAL A 101 -3.62 15.18 4.54
C VAL A 101 -3.45 13.74 5.06
N PRO A 102 -4.43 12.83 4.84
CA PRO A 102 -4.49 11.54 5.52
C PRO A 102 -3.59 10.45 4.88
N PHE A 103 -2.31 10.73 4.65
CA PHE A 103 -1.37 9.78 4.06
C PHE A 103 -1.24 8.45 4.83
N ARG A 104 -1.53 8.46 6.14
CA ARG A 104 -1.43 7.28 7.01
C ARG A 104 -2.62 6.33 6.94
N ASN A 105 -3.69 6.66 6.20
CA ASN A 105 -4.88 5.82 6.11
C ASN A 105 -4.66 4.51 5.33
N SER A 106 -3.56 4.43 4.57
CA SER A 106 -3.11 3.18 3.93
C SER A 106 -1.59 3.15 3.79
N LYS A 107 -1.01 1.94 3.67
CA LYS A 107 0.42 1.76 3.37
C LYS A 107 0.78 2.38 2.02
N LEU A 108 -0.10 2.25 1.01
CA LEU A 108 0.10 2.82 -0.32
C LEU A 108 0.27 4.34 -0.25
N THR A 109 -0.70 5.04 0.35
CA THR A 109 -0.63 6.51 0.47
C THR A 109 0.55 6.97 1.29
N TYR A 110 0.96 6.21 2.31
CA TYR A 110 2.16 6.51 3.10
C TYR A 110 3.43 6.44 2.25
N LEU A 111 3.60 5.38 1.44
CA LEU A 111 4.73 5.24 0.54
C LEU A 111 4.75 6.29 -0.59
N LEU A 112 3.57 6.75 -1.02
CA LEU A 112 3.42 7.77 -2.06
C LEU A 112 3.49 9.21 -1.54
N GLN A 113 3.63 9.42 -0.23
CA GLN A 113 3.62 10.75 0.38
C GLN A 113 4.62 11.70 -0.29
N ASP A 114 5.86 11.25 -0.51
CA ASP A 114 6.90 12.03 -1.21
C ASP A 114 6.48 12.44 -2.63
N SER A 115 5.73 11.57 -3.32
CA SER A 115 5.31 11.79 -4.71
C SER A 115 4.10 12.72 -4.82
N LEU A 116 3.32 12.89 -3.75
CA LEU A 116 2.03 13.60 -3.76
C LEU A 116 1.99 14.86 -2.89
N SER A 117 2.98 15.08 -2.03
CA SER A 117 3.05 16.26 -1.15
C SER A 117 4.38 17.00 -1.15
N GLY A 118 5.39 16.49 -1.87
CA GLY A 118 6.71 17.10 -1.97
C GLY A 118 6.98 17.74 -3.32
N GLU A 119 8.25 18.10 -3.54
CA GLU A 119 8.80 18.57 -4.81
C GLU A 119 9.01 17.38 -5.76
N SER A 120 7.91 16.79 -6.23
CA SER A 120 7.93 15.65 -7.16
C SER A 120 7.25 16.02 -8.47
N LYS A 121 7.81 15.54 -9.58
CA LYS A 121 7.10 15.51 -10.86
C LYS A 121 6.34 14.20 -10.92
N THR A 122 5.02 14.28 -10.89
CA THR A 122 4.14 13.11 -10.84
C THR A 122 3.27 13.05 -12.08
N LEU A 123 3.37 11.93 -12.80
CA LEU A 123 2.54 11.61 -13.96
C LEU A 123 1.60 10.47 -13.58
N MET A 124 0.31 10.65 -13.83
CA MET A 124 -0.68 9.60 -13.69
C MET A 124 -1.15 9.15 -15.07
N MET A 125 -1.16 7.84 -15.32
CA MET A 125 -1.78 7.24 -16.48
C MET A 125 -3.08 6.55 -16.06
N VAL A 126 -4.15 6.78 -16.83
CA VAL A 126 -5.48 6.24 -16.53
C VAL A 126 -5.85 5.27 -17.63
N GLN A 127 -5.91 3.99 -17.30
CA GLN A 127 -6.26 2.93 -18.25
C GLN A 127 -7.77 2.69 -18.17
N VAL A 128 -8.46 2.85 -19.29
CA VAL A 128 -9.93 2.70 -19.37
C VAL A 128 -10.31 1.69 -20.44
N SER A 129 -11.45 1.02 -20.26
CA SER A 129 -11.98 0.08 -21.23
C SER A 129 -12.96 0.77 -22.18
N PRO A 130 -12.88 0.53 -23.50
CA PRO A 130 -13.82 1.09 -24.47
C PRO A 130 -15.15 0.32 -24.53
N VAL A 131 -15.31 -0.77 -23.76
CA VAL A 131 -16.49 -1.63 -23.82
C VAL A 131 -17.66 -0.99 -23.07
N GLU A 132 -18.85 -0.98 -23.69
CA GLU A 132 -20.06 -0.34 -23.16
C GLU A 132 -20.42 -0.80 -21.74
N LYS A 133 -20.28 -2.10 -21.43
CA LYS A 133 -20.54 -2.68 -20.09
C LYS A 133 -19.70 -2.06 -18.96
N ASN A 134 -18.58 -1.43 -19.31
CA ASN A 134 -17.62 -0.81 -18.41
C ASN A 134 -17.77 0.71 -18.31
N THR A 135 -18.74 1.32 -19.01
CA THR A 135 -18.93 2.78 -19.06
C THR A 135 -18.96 3.43 -17.68
N SER A 136 -19.61 2.80 -16.69
CA SER A 136 -19.67 3.33 -15.33
C SER A 136 -18.32 3.35 -14.61
N GLU A 137 -17.47 2.33 -14.79
CA GLU A 137 -16.12 2.32 -14.23
C GLU A 137 -15.24 3.32 -14.97
N THR A 138 -15.30 3.35 -16.30
CA THR A 138 -14.58 4.34 -17.13
C THR A 138 -14.90 5.77 -16.69
N LEU A 139 -16.17 6.10 -16.47
CA LEU A 139 -16.57 7.42 -15.96
C LEU A 139 -16.01 7.68 -14.54
N CYS A 140 -15.98 6.67 -13.68
CA CYS A 140 -15.42 6.79 -12.33
C CYS A 140 -13.91 7.09 -12.38
N SER A 141 -13.16 6.37 -13.21
CA SER A 141 -11.72 6.55 -13.41
C SER A 141 -11.39 7.93 -14.01
N LEU A 142 -12.16 8.38 -15.01
CA LEU A 142 -11.98 9.70 -15.62
C LEU A 142 -12.30 10.85 -14.65
N LYS A 143 -13.38 10.73 -13.86
CA LYS A 143 -13.69 11.71 -12.80
C LYS A 143 -12.61 11.75 -11.72
N PHE A 144 -11.98 10.62 -11.42
CA PHE A 144 -10.84 10.59 -10.51
C PHE A 144 -9.64 11.30 -11.12
N ALA A 145 -9.32 11.04 -12.39
CA ALA A 145 -8.25 11.71 -13.12
C ALA A 145 -8.43 13.23 -13.18
N GLU A 146 -9.67 13.70 -13.40
CA GLU A 146 -10.02 15.12 -13.36
C GLU A 146 -9.69 15.74 -11.99
N ARG A 147 -10.01 15.05 -10.88
CA ARG A 147 -9.65 15.50 -9.53
C ARG A 147 -8.14 15.53 -9.34
N VAL A 148 -7.42 14.48 -9.78
CA VAL A 148 -5.95 14.42 -9.68
C VAL A 148 -5.29 15.57 -10.45
N ARG A 149 -5.77 15.87 -11.66
CA ARG A 149 -5.26 16.98 -12.49
C ARG A 149 -5.34 18.33 -11.79
N SER A 150 -6.32 18.53 -10.91
CA SER A 150 -6.50 19.79 -10.17
C SER A 150 -5.61 19.92 -8.93
N VAL A 151 -4.76 18.93 -8.63
CA VAL A 151 -3.78 19.01 -7.54
C VAL A 151 -2.52 19.71 -8.05
N GLU A 152 -2.17 20.82 -7.41
CA GLU A 152 -0.93 21.55 -7.69
C GLU A 152 0.18 21.05 -6.76
N LEU A 153 1.19 20.40 -7.33
CA LEU A 153 2.41 20.08 -6.61
C LEU A 153 3.37 21.28 -6.69
N GLY A 154 4.15 21.49 -5.63
CA GLY A 154 5.12 22.60 -5.57
C GLY A 154 6.15 22.53 -6.72
N PRO A 155 6.85 23.65 -7.01
CA PRO A 155 7.87 23.68 -8.06
C PRO A 155 8.95 22.63 -7.76
N GLY A 156 9.30 21.81 -8.76
CA GLY A 156 10.33 20.79 -8.59
C GLY A 156 11.71 21.42 -8.40
N SER A 157 12.31 21.28 -7.22
CA SER A 157 13.67 21.74 -6.94
C SER A 157 14.70 20.62 -7.16
N ARG A 158 15.94 21.01 -7.49
CA ARG A 158 17.07 20.07 -7.55
C ARG A 158 17.70 19.98 -6.17
N ARG A 159 17.70 18.79 -5.55
CA ARG A 159 18.49 18.51 -4.36
C ARG A 159 19.96 18.33 -4.74
N ALA A 160 20.74 19.38 -4.54
CA ALA A 160 22.18 19.42 -4.66
C ALA A 160 22.77 19.79 -3.30
N GLU A 161 23.59 18.92 -2.74
CA GLU A 161 24.30 19.17 -1.48
C GLU A 161 25.81 19.27 -1.76
N MET A 162 26.44 20.30 -1.23
CA MET A 162 27.90 20.41 -1.21
C MET A 162 28.42 19.39 -0.19
N GLY A 163 29.31 18.49 -0.61
CA GLY A 163 29.81 17.43 0.27
C GLY A 163 30.58 17.97 1.48
N SER A 164 29.92 18.08 2.63
CA SER A 164 30.62 18.13 3.93
C SER A 164 30.85 16.70 4.39
N TRP A 165 32.11 16.33 4.57
CA TRP A 165 32.47 15.05 5.17
C TRP A 165 32.16 15.09 6.67
N THR A 166 31.12 14.39 7.12
CA THR A 166 31.09 13.86 8.49
C THR A 166 31.64 12.44 8.42
N SER A 167 32.90 12.27 8.78
CA SER A 167 33.51 10.96 8.94
C SER A 167 32.67 10.14 9.93
N GLN A 168 32.46 8.86 9.59
CA GLN A 168 31.86 7.79 10.41
C GLN A 168 30.40 7.41 10.07
N GLU A 169 30.24 6.69 8.96
CA GLU A 169 29.31 5.55 8.93
C GLU A 169 30.11 4.31 8.50
N HIS A 170 30.24 3.39 9.46
CA HIS A 170 30.87 2.08 9.32
C HIS A 170 29.96 1.23 8.42
N LEU A 171 30.42 0.82 7.24
CA LEU A 171 29.73 -0.15 6.40
C LEU A 171 29.95 -1.55 6.98
N GLU A 172 29.13 -1.95 7.94
CA GLU A 172 28.97 -3.35 8.31
C GLU A 172 27.95 -4.00 7.36
N VAL A 173 28.46 -4.79 6.42
CA VAL A 173 27.67 -5.74 5.64
C VAL A 173 27.52 -6.99 6.51
N GLU A 174 26.43 -7.05 7.28
CA GLU A 174 26.03 -8.28 7.96
C GLU A 174 25.61 -9.34 6.92
N PRO A 175 26.20 -10.55 6.91
CA PRO A 175 25.77 -11.61 6.02
C PRO A 175 24.41 -12.14 6.47
N SER A 176 23.38 -11.90 5.66
CA SER A 176 22.02 -12.42 5.89
C SER A 176 22.04 -13.94 6.07
N ALA A 177 21.72 -14.37 7.28
CA ALA A 177 21.43 -15.75 7.62
C ALA A 177 20.36 -16.33 6.67
N ALA A 178 20.55 -17.60 6.35
CA ALA A 178 19.71 -18.41 5.49
C ALA A 178 18.21 -18.29 5.85
N LEU A 179 17.39 -18.01 4.85
CA LEU A 179 15.94 -18.14 4.90
C LEU A 179 15.59 -19.62 5.15
N GLN A 180 15.21 -19.96 6.38
CA GLN A 180 14.50 -21.20 6.65
C GLN A 180 13.02 -21.06 6.24
N PRO A 181 12.40 -22.08 5.63
CA PRO A 181 10.99 -22.04 5.27
C PRO A 181 10.12 -22.00 6.53
N CYS A 182 9.11 -21.13 6.55
CA CYS A 182 8.12 -21.08 7.62
C CYS A 182 7.32 -22.40 7.65
N ILE A 183 7.59 -23.28 8.61
CA ILE A 183 6.78 -24.47 8.87
C ILE A 183 5.48 -24.04 9.57
N ARG A 184 4.38 -24.34 8.89
CA ARG A 184 2.98 -24.28 9.33
C ARG A 184 2.78 -24.90 10.72
N THR A 185 2.41 -24.11 11.72
CA THR A 185 1.92 -24.63 13.00
C THR A 185 0.44 -25.02 12.86
N GLN A 186 0.19 -26.33 12.88
CA GLN A 186 -1.12 -26.93 13.15
C GLN A 186 -1.40 -26.88 14.68
N PRO A 187 -2.65 -26.66 15.14
CA PRO A 187 -2.97 -26.78 16.55
C PRO A 187 -3.11 -28.27 16.93
N SER A 188 -2.36 -28.71 17.94
CA SER A 188 -2.48 -30.05 18.53
C SER A 188 -3.41 -30.06 19.76
N PRO A 189 -4.08 -31.20 20.03
CA PRO A 189 -5.21 -31.28 20.94
C PRO A 189 -4.76 -31.44 22.40
N ARG A 190 -5.47 -30.82 23.34
CA ARG A 190 -5.34 -31.13 24.77
C ARG A 190 -6.56 -31.91 25.25
N THR A 191 -6.30 -33.17 25.56
CA THR A 191 -7.17 -34.13 26.24
C THR A 191 -7.38 -33.76 27.69
N GLY A 192 -8.55 -34.15 28.21
CA GLY A 192 -9.15 -33.61 29.42
C GLY A 192 -8.60 -34.06 30.76
N ARG A 193 -9.17 -33.46 31.81
CA ARG A 193 -9.52 -34.15 33.05
C ARG A 193 -10.78 -33.52 33.66
N SER A 194 -11.65 -34.39 34.12
CA SER A 194 -13.05 -34.16 34.49
C SER A 194 -13.26 -34.19 36.00
N SER A 195 -14.46 -33.78 36.41
CA SER A 195 -15.11 -33.82 37.74
C SER A 195 -14.74 -32.68 38.70
N SER A 196 -15.66 -32.06 39.44
CA SER A 196 -16.93 -32.55 40.01
C SER A 196 -17.92 -31.42 40.35
N LEU A 197 -19.15 -31.86 40.61
CA LEU A 197 -20.42 -31.15 40.80
C LEU A 197 -20.47 -30.24 42.05
N ARG A 198 -21.16 -29.08 41.95
CA ARG A 198 -22.09 -28.64 42.99
C ARG A 198 -23.13 -27.64 42.48
N ALA A 199 -24.40 -27.93 42.79
CA ALA A 199 -25.59 -27.17 42.43
C ALA A 199 -25.84 -25.93 43.32
N LYS A 200 -26.76 -25.08 42.83
CA LYS A 200 -27.22 -23.73 43.26
C LYS A 200 -27.58 -23.56 44.75
N PRO A 201 -27.82 -22.30 45.20
CA PRO A 201 -29.21 -21.81 45.14
C PRO A 201 -29.38 -20.36 44.63
N GLN A 202 -30.61 -20.10 44.18
CA GLN A 202 -31.16 -18.83 43.70
C GLN A 202 -31.19 -17.76 44.81
N SER A 203 -31.03 -16.49 44.44
CA SER A 203 -31.64 -15.38 45.18
C SER A 203 -32.39 -14.45 44.23
N THR A 204 -33.61 -14.15 44.62
CA THR A 204 -34.62 -13.32 43.95
C THR A 204 -34.41 -11.86 44.32
N GLY A 205 -34.33 -10.95 43.35
CA GLY A 205 -34.31 -9.50 43.57
C GLY A 205 -35.09 -8.76 42.50
N LYS A 206 -36.27 -8.22 42.87
CA LYS A 206 -37.15 -7.37 42.05
C LYS A 206 -36.47 -6.04 41.65
N PRO A 207 -36.83 -5.41 40.51
CA PRO A 207 -36.41 -4.05 40.20
C PRO A 207 -37.32 -3.01 40.86
N ARG A 208 -36.75 -1.89 41.28
CA ARG A 208 -37.43 -0.68 41.80
C ARG A 208 -37.47 0.37 40.68
N PRO A 209 -38.57 1.15 40.51
CA PRO A 209 -38.70 2.10 39.41
C PRO A 209 -37.95 3.42 39.65
N LEU A 210 -37.58 4.09 38.54
CA LEU A 210 -37.02 5.45 38.49
C LEU A 210 -38.14 6.50 38.59
N PRO A 211 -37.87 7.72 39.09
CA PRO A 211 -38.86 8.78 39.22
C PRO A 211 -38.86 9.75 38.03
N VAL A 212 -40.10 10.16 37.70
CA VAL A 212 -40.65 11.29 36.89
C VAL A 212 -40.24 11.39 35.42
#